data_AF-A0A9R1R8Z2-F1
#
_entry.id   AF-A0A9R1R8Z2-F1
#
_cell.length_a   1.000
_cell.length_b   1.000
_cell.length_c   1.000
_cell.angle_alpha   90.00
_cell.angle_beta   90.00
_cell.angle_gamma   90.00
#
_symmetry.space_group_name_H-M   'P 1'
#
loop_
_entity.id
_entity.type
_entity.pdbx_description
1 polymer ?
#
loop_
_entity_poly.entity_id
_entity_poly.type
_entity_poly.pdbx_seq_one_letter_code
_entity_poly.pdbx_strand_id
1 'polypeptide(L)'
;MDVESSAAHEVSVDWRGRPCEPGRHGGMRAAVFVLGIQAFEIMAIAAVGNNLITYVFGEMHFPLSEAANVVTNFVGTIFLLSLLGGFLSDSYLGCFWTMLTFGFVELSGFILLSVQAHLPQLKPPPCNMASMDGSCEQARGFKSSIFFVALYLVALGSGCLKPNMIAHGGDQFSGSDNAKSLSTYFNSAYFSFCLGELVALTALVWVQTHSGMDVGFGISAAAMAAGLISLVSGAAFYRNKPPQGSIFTPIARKFPRYCSICKNFGQDQ
;
A
#
# COMPACT_ATOMS: atom_id res chain seq x y z
N MET A 1 35.75 -36.66 -0.13
CA MET A 1 36.37 -35.88 -1.21
C MET A 1 35.38 -35.93 -2.34
N ASP A 2 34.52 -34.94 -2.60
CA ASP A 2 34.51 -33.52 -2.21
C ASP A 2 33.03 -33.07 -2.11
N VAL A 3 32.52 -32.77 -0.91
CA VAL A 3 32.24 -31.41 -0.41
C VAL A 3 32.60 -30.29 -1.40
N GLU A 4 31.82 -30.12 -2.46
CA GLU A 4 31.70 -28.83 -3.14
C GLU A 4 30.44 -28.13 -2.67
N SER A 5 30.62 -27.44 -1.55
CA SER A 5 29.76 -26.39 -1.02
C SER A 5 29.51 -25.33 -2.11
N SER A 6 28.31 -25.32 -2.68
CA SER A 6 27.71 -24.09 -3.21
C SER A 6 26.53 -23.70 -2.32
N ALA A 7 26.85 -23.34 -1.08
CA ALA A 7 26.08 -22.34 -0.36
C ALA A 7 26.10 -21.09 -1.26
N ALA A 8 25.04 -20.91 -2.05
CA ALA A 8 24.78 -19.64 -2.71
C ALA A 8 24.66 -18.61 -1.59
N HIS A 9 25.77 -17.94 -1.30
CA HIS A 9 25.79 -16.77 -0.44
C HIS A 9 24.74 -15.85 -1.05
N GLU A 10 23.57 -15.69 -0.42
CA GLU A 10 22.58 -14.71 -0.86
C GLU A 10 23.28 -13.35 -0.78
N VAL A 11 23.83 -12.88 -1.91
CA VAL A 11 24.53 -11.60 -1.99
C VAL A 11 23.45 -10.55 -1.91
N SER A 12 23.11 -10.16 -0.68
CA SER A 12 22.31 -8.99 -0.42
C SER A 12 23.06 -7.75 -0.88
N VAL A 13 22.34 -6.82 -1.49
CA VAL A 13 22.86 -5.61 -2.10
C VAL A 13 22.37 -4.35 -1.38
N ASP A 14 23.17 -3.29 -1.42
CA ASP A 14 22.75 -1.95 -1.04
C ASP A 14 21.77 -1.37 -2.09
N TRP A 15 21.23 -0.19 -1.82
CA TRP A 15 20.34 0.51 -2.75
C TRP A 15 21.01 0.89 -4.10
N ARG A 16 22.35 0.82 -4.21
CA ARG A 16 23.15 1.06 -5.42
C ARG A 16 23.60 -0.23 -6.12
N GLY A 17 23.17 -1.40 -5.66
CA GLY A 17 23.57 -2.69 -6.23
C GLY A 17 24.96 -3.18 -5.82
N ARG A 18 25.60 -2.58 -4.81
CA ARG A 18 26.89 -3.03 -4.24
C ARG A 18 26.66 -4.07 -3.15
N PRO A 19 27.60 -5.00 -2.91
CA PRO A 19 27.45 -6.01 -1.86
C PRO A 19 27.34 -5.37 -0.45
N CYS A 20 26.48 -5.92 0.41
CA CYS A 20 26.29 -5.41 1.77
C CYS A 20 27.53 -5.67 2.66
N GLU A 21 27.98 -4.61 3.36
CA GLU A 21 29.00 -4.71 4.41
C GLU A 21 28.41 -5.23 5.73
N PRO A 22 29.01 -6.26 6.36
CA PRO A 22 28.61 -6.75 7.69
C PRO A 22 28.68 -5.64 8.75
N GLY A 23 27.60 -5.44 9.52
CA GLY A 23 27.51 -4.46 10.62
C GLY A 23 27.08 -3.05 10.22
N ARG A 24 27.10 -2.70 8.93
CA ARG A 24 26.61 -1.39 8.43
C ARG A 24 25.21 -1.43 7.84
N HIS A 25 24.83 -2.56 7.23
CA HIS A 25 23.53 -2.74 6.58
C HIS A 25 22.65 -3.74 7.34
N GLY A 26 21.35 -3.47 7.39
CA GLY A 26 20.35 -4.29 8.08
C GLY A 26 20.21 -3.99 9.58
N GLY A 27 19.50 -4.89 10.27
CA GLY A 27 19.22 -4.79 11.70
C GLY A 27 18.15 -3.75 12.07
N MET A 28 18.02 -3.49 13.37
CA MET A 28 16.95 -2.64 13.91
C MET A 28 17.01 -1.20 13.41
N ARG A 29 18.20 -0.65 13.15
CA ARG A 29 18.37 0.72 12.63
C ARG A 29 17.71 0.88 11.26
N ALA A 30 17.92 -0.07 10.36
CA ALA A 30 17.24 -0.13 9.07
C ALA A 30 15.73 -0.35 9.26
N ALA A 31 15.35 -1.30 10.12
CA ALA A 31 13.96 -1.64 10.35
C ALA A 31 13.11 -0.46 10.87
N VAL A 32 13.64 0.43 11.71
CA VAL A 32 12.91 1.61 12.21
C VAL A 32 12.41 2.52 11.10
N PHE A 33 13.16 2.68 10.01
CA PHE A 33 12.68 3.46 8.85
C PHE A 33 11.51 2.76 8.13
N VAL A 34 11.55 1.43 8.05
CA VAL A 34 10.45 0.61 7.49
C VAL A 34 9.21 0.69 8.40
N LEU A 35 9.39 0.66 9.72
CA LEU A 35 8.32 0.90 10.68
C LEU A 35 7.73 2.32 10.53
N GLY A 36 8.56 3.31 10.22
CA GLY A 36 8.13 4.67 9.96
C GLY A 36 7.15 4.77 8.79
N ILE A 37 7.54 4.27 7.60
CA ILE A 37 6.63 4.23 6.45
C ILE A 37 5.37 3.42 6.77
N GLN A 38 5.47 2.32 7.52
CA GLN A 38 4.31 1.51 7.94
C GLN A 38 3.30 2.31 8.75
N ALA A 39 3.76 3.04 9.78
CA ALA A 39 2.90 3.87 10.61
C ALA A 39 2.23 5.01 9.82
N PHE A 40 2.99 5.67 8.95
CA PHE A 40 2.46 6.81 8.19
C PHE A 40 1.52 6.40 7.07
N GLU A 41 1.81 5.29 6.37
CA GLU A 41 0.90 4.74 5.35
C GLU A 41 -0.41 4.28 5.97
N ILE A 42 -0.36 3.50 7.06
CA ILE A 42 -1.59 3.02 7.70
C ILE A 42 -2.42 4.19 8.22
N MET A 43 -1.76 5.23 8.74
CA MET A 43 -2.43 6.44 9.20
C MET A 43 -3.17 7.14 8.05
N ALA A 44 -2.51 7.32 6.90
CA ALA A 44 -3.10 7.97 5.73
C ALA A 44 -4.28 7.18 5.15
N ILE A 45 -4.10 5.87 4.93
CA ILE A 45 -5.10 5.01 4.29
C ILE A 45 -6.29 4.74 5.21
N ALA A 46 -6.08 4.54 6.51
CA ALA A 46 -7.18 4.31 7.45
C ALA A 46 -8.06 5.56 7.58
N ALA A 47 -7.47 6.76 7.60
CA ALA A 47 -8.24 8.00 7.66
C ALA A 47 -9.10 8.21 6.41
N VAL A 48 -8.56 7.89 5.22
CA VAL A 48 -9.36 7.96 3.98
C VAL A 48 -10.42 6.87 3.97
N GLY A 49 -10.06 5.62 4.24
CA GLY A 49 -11.01 4.49 4.20
C GLY A 49 -12.22 4.66 5.12
N ASN A 50 -12.03 5.18 6.33
CA ASN A 50 -13.13 5.34 7.30
C ASN A 50 -14.09 6.49 6.98
N ASN A 51 -13.59 7.60 6.43
CA ASN A 51 -14.41 8.76 6.10
C ASN A 51 -14.74 8.92 4.61
N LEU A 52 -14.30 7.96 3.78
CA LEU A 52 -14.60 7.96 2.35
C LEU A 52 -16.11 7.90 2.09
N ILE A 53 -16.86 7.11 2.86
CA ILE A 53 -18.31 7.03 2.71
C ILE A 53 -18.98 8.39 2.95
N THR A 54 -18.50 9.13 3.95
CA THR A 54 -18.99 10.48 4.29
C THR A 54 -18.71 11.46 3.15
N TYR A 55 -17.55 11.37 2.51
CA TYR A 55 -17.21 12.19 1.34
C TYR A 55 -18.08 11.83 0.13
N VAL A 56 -18.24 10.55 -0.17
CA VAL A 56 -19.00 10.08 -1.34
C VAL A 56 -20.49 10.42 -1.21
N PHE A 57 -21.05 10.25 -0.01
CA PHE A 57 -22.45 10.57 0.28
C PHE A 57 -22.69 12.07 0.43
N GLY A 58 -21.90 12.75 1.27
CA GLY A 58 -22.14 14.13 1.67
C GLY A 58 -21.66 15.18 0.66
N GLU A 59 -20.53 14.93 -0.03
CA GLU A 59 -19.90 15.92 -0.91
C GLU A 59 -20.07 15.59 -2.39
N MET A 60 -20.16 14.31 -2.74
CA MET A 60 -20.35 13.86 -4.13
C MET A 60 -21.81 13.50 -4.45
N HIS A 61 -22.69 13.55 -3.44
CA HIS A 61 -24.14 13.30 -3.51
C HIS A 61 -24.54 11.93 -4.09
N PHE A 62 -23.67 10.93 -3.97
CA PHE A 62 -24.06 9.56 -4.32
C PHE A 62 -25.02 8.99 -3.28
N PRO A 63 -25.98 8.14 -3.67
CA PRO A 63 -26.84 7.47 -2.71
C PRO A 63 -26.01 6.54 -1.81
N LEU A 64 -26.47 6.33 -0.57
CA LEU A 64 -25.73 5.58 0.45
C LEU A 64 -25.36 4.15 -0.02
N SER A 65 -26.24 3.49 -0.78
CA SER A 65 -25.97 2.17 -1.35
C SER A 65 -24.79 2.17 -2.33
N GLU A 66 -24.69 3.20 -3.18
CA GLU A 66 -23.59 3.35 -4.12
C GLU A 66 -22.30 3.75 -3.40
N ALA A 67 -22.38 4.63 -2.40
CA ALA A 67 -21.24 5.00 -1.55
C ALA A 67 -20.63 3.77 -0.85
N ALA A 68 -21.47 2.90 -0.27
CA ALA A 68 -21.01 1.65 0.36
C ALA A 68 -20.32 0.70 -0.64
N ASN A 69 -20.87 0.60 -1.87
CA ASN A 69 -20.24 -0.18 -2.94
C ASN A 69 -18.89 0.39 -3.35
N VAL A 70 -18.75 1.73 -3.45
CA VAL A 70 -17.47 2.38 -3.77
C VAL A 70 -16.41 2.05 -2.71
N VAL A 71 -16.74 2.18 -1.42
CA VAL A 71 -15.79 1.86 -0.33
C VAL A 71 -15.42 0.37 -0.34
N THR A 72 -16.40 -0.51 -0.48
CA THR A 72 -16.16 -1.97 -0.50
C THR A 72 -15.30 -2.37 -1.72
N ASN A 73 -15.59 -1.81 -2.89
CA ASN A 73 -14.80 -2.05 -4.10
C ASN A 73 -13.38 -1.49 -3.97
N PHE A 74 -13.21 -0.33 -3.36
CA PHE A 74 -11.90 0.26 -3.08
C PHE A 74 -11.05 -0.66 -2.19
N VAL A 75 -11.59 -1.11 -1.06
CA VAL A 75 -10.90 -2.03 -0.14
C VAL A 75 -10.61 -3.37 -0.83
N GLY A 76 -11.57 -3.94 -1.56
CA GLY A 76 -11.37 -5.17 -2.32
C GLY A 76 -10.26 -5.03 -3.38
N THR A 77 -10.19 -3.88 -4.05
CA THR A 77 -9.16 -3.59 -5.06
C THR A 77 -7.77 -3.51 -4.43
N ILE A 78 -7.62 -2.91 -3.24
CA ILE A 78 -6.34 -2.90 -2.50
C ILE A 78 -5.86 -4.34 -2.30
N PHE A 79 -6.71 -5.23 -1.78
CA PHE A 79 -6.32 -6.62 -1.52
C PHE A 79 -5.94 -7.40 -2.79
N LEU A 80 -6.67 -7.19 -3.89
CA LEU A 80 -6.34 -7.81 -5.17
C LEU A 80 -5.00 -7.28 -5.71
N LEU A 81 -4.75 -5.98 -5.60
CA LEU A 81 -3.51 -5.35 -6.05
C LEU A 81 -2.32 -5.68 -5.14
N SER A 82 -2.55 -6.08 -3.89
CA SER A 82 -1.50 -6.64 -3.03
C SER A 82 -0.87 -7.90 -3.61
N LEU A 83 -1.67 -8.79 -4.21
CA LEU A 83 -1.13 -9.98 -4.89
C LEU A 83 -0.25 -9.57 -6.08
N LEU A 84 -0.70 -8.57 -6.85
CA LEU A 84 0.07 -8.03 -7.97
C LEU A 84 1.38 -7.38 -7.51
N GLY A 85 1.33 -6.62 -6.42
CA GLY A 85 2.50 -5.94 -5.86
C GLY A 85 3.58 -6.89 -5.36
N GLY A 86 3.19 -7.99 -4.71
CA GLY A 86 4.14 -9.05 -4.34
C GLY A 86 4.72 -9.76 -5.57
N PHE A 87 3.90 -10.01 -6.59
CA PHE A 87 4.39 -10.59 -7.84
C PHE A 87 5.44 -9.70 -8.54
N LEU A 88 5.19 -8.40 -8.60
CA LEU A 88 6.08 -7.42 -9.25
C LEU A 88 7.41 -7.26 -8.52
N SER A 89 7.40 -7.23 -7.19
CA SER A 89 8.63 -7.13 -6.40
C SER A 89 9.48 -8.38 -6.51
N ASP A 90 8.89 -9.56 -6.42
CA ASP A 90 9.61 -10.83 -6.51
C ASP A 90 10.21 -11.05 -7.91
N SER A 91 9.51 -10.61 -8.96
CA SER A 91 9.90 -10.90 -10.36
C SER A 91 10.84 -9.88 -10.98
N TYR A 92 10.66 -8.58 -10.72
CA TYR A 92 11.27 -7.53 -11.54
C TYR A 92 12.04 -6.49 -10.73
N LEU A 93 11.41 -5.88 -9.72
CA LEU A 93 11.89 -4.64 -9.12
C LEU A 93 12.62 -4.84 -7.78
N GLY A 94 12.31 -5.92 -7.04
CA GLY A 94 12.68 -6.05 -5.63
C GLY A 94 11.79 -5.20 -4.71
N CYS A 95 11.80 -5.52 -3.41
CA CYS A 95 10.89 -4.91 -2.44
C CYS A 95 11.08 -3.39 -2.31
N PHE A 96 12.33 -2.92 -2.18
CA PHE A 96 12.62 -1.49 -1.99
C PHE A 96 12.15 -0.60 -3.16
N TRP A 97 12.50 -0.97 -4.39
CA TRP A 97 12.08 -0.20 -5.57
C TRP A 97 10.57 -0.24 -5.77
N THR A 98 9.93 -1.40 -5.51
CA THR A 98 8.47 -1.52 -5.58
C THR A 98 7.80 -0.59 -4.56
N MET A 99 8.25 -0.60 -3.31
CA MET A 99 7.73 0.32 -2.29
C MET A 99 7.91 1.78 -2.69
N LEU A 100 9.08 2.14 -3.23
CA LEU A 100 9.35 3.52 -3.64
C LEU A 100 8.45 3.95 -4.80
N THR A 101 8.35 3.16 -5.87
CA THR A 101 7.54 3.51 -7.05
C THR A 101 6.06 3.58 -6.71
N PHE A 102 5.53 2.56 -6.02
CA PHE A 102 4.10 2.50 -5.70
C PHE A 102 3.72 3.45 -4.58
N GLY A 103 4.65 3.80 -3.68
CA GLY A 103 4.40 4.84 -2.69
C GLY A 103 4.28 6.23 -3.32
N PHE A 104 5.03 6.56 -4.38
CA PHE A 104 4.79 7.79 -5.15
C PHE A 104 3.45 7.76 -5.90
N VAL A 105 3.03 6.60 -6.41
CA VAL A 105 1.70 6.42 -7.01
C VAL A 105 0.61 6.68 -5.98
N GLU A 106 0.75 6.12 -4.77
CA GLU A 106 -0.18 6.35 -3.66
C GLU A 106 -0.26 7.83 -3.27
N LEU A 107 0.90 8.48 -3.10
CA LEU A 107 1.00 9.90 -2.80
C LEU A 107 0.29 10.75 -3.87
N SER A 108 0.47 10.42 -5.15
CA SER A 108 -0.22 11.12 -6.25
C SER A 108 -1.74 10.98 -6.14
N GLY A 109 -2.23 9.81 -5.74
CA GLY A 109 -3.66 9.57 -5.48
C GLY A 109 -4.19 10.43 -4.34
N PHE A 110 -3.47 10.51 -3.21
CA PHE A 110 -3.86 11.38 -2.09
C PHE A 110 -3.82 12.87 -2.45
N ILE A 111 -2.82 13.31 -3.22
CA ILE A 111 -2.75 14.70 -3.71
C ILE A 111 -3.95 15.00 -4.62
N LEU A 112 -4.30 14.09 -5.54
CA LEU A 112 -5.46 14.27 -6.40
C LEU A 112 -6.78 14.33 -5.61
N LEU A 113 -6.95 13.48 -4.60
CA LEU A 113 -8.11 13.54 -3.69
C LEU A 113 -8.17 14.87 -2.94
N SER A 114 -7.03 15.35 -2.42
CA SER A 114 -6.95 16.62 -1.71
C SER A 114 -7.27 17.81 -2.63
N VAL A 115 -6.70 17.85 -3.84
CA VAL A 115 -6.97 18.89 -4.85
C VAL A 115 -8.45 18.88 -5.26
N GLN A 116 -9.02 17.70 -5.50
CA GLN A 116 -10.44 17.57 -5.81
C GLN A 116 -11.31 18.05 -4.65
N ALA A 117 -10.93 17.75 -3.41
CA ALA A 117 -11.67 18.17 -2.24
C ALA A 117 -11.58 19.69 -1.99
N HIS A 118 -10.44 20.30 -2.31
CA HIS A 118 -10.21 21.72 -2.09
C HIS A 118 -10.82 22.62 -3.17
N LEU A 119 -10.87 22.16 -4.43
CA LEU A 119 -11.37 22.96 -5.54
C LEU A 119 -12.90 22.82 -5.70
N PRO A 120 -13.69 23.89 -5.43
CA PRO A 120 -15.15 23.83 -5.51
C PRO A 120 -15.67 23.60 -6.94
N GLN A 121 -14.85 23.91 -7.96
CA GLN A 121 -15.19 23.63 -9.36
C GLN A 121 -15.20 22.12 -9.68
N LEU A 122 -14.49 21.31 -8.91
CA LEU A 122 -14.43 19.85 -9.07
C LEU A 122 -15.49 19.11 -8.24
N LYS A 123 -16.28 19.82 -7.44
CA LYS A 123 -17.39 19.28 -6.66
C LYS A 123 -18.75 19.71 -7.22
N PRO A 124 -19.82 18.93 -6.99
CA PRO A 124 -21.18 19.42 -7.18
C PRO A 124 -21.47 20.60 -6.22
N PRO A 125 -22.42 21.49 -6.55
CA PRO A 125 -22.78 22.61 -5.69
C PRO A 125 -23.32 22.11 -4.34
N PRO A 126 -23.02 22.78 -3.21
CA PRO A 126 -23.35 22.28 -1.88
C PRO A 126 -24.86 22.03 -1.75
N CYS A 127 -25.24 20.79 -1.43
CA CYS A 127 -26.63 20.38 -1.27
C CYS A 127 -26.76 19.46 -0.06
N ASN A 128 -27.78 19.68 0.77
CA ASN A 128 -28.03 18.82 1.92
C ASN A 128 -28.80 17.57 1.48
N MET A 129 -28.08 16.46 1.30
CA MET A 129 -28.66 15.13 1.03
C MET A 129 -29.65 14.67 2.13
N ALA A 130 -29.61 15.28 3.31
CA ALA A 130 -30.51 15.01 4.44
C ALA A 130 -31.82 15.84 4.40
N SER A 131 -31.94 16.83 3.50
CA SER A 131 -33.14 17.65 3.35
C SER A 131 -34.05 17.11 2.25
N MET A 132 -35.36 17.05 2.51
CA MET A 132 -36.38 16.45 1.64
C MET A 132 -36.80 17.33 0.43
N ASP A 133 -36.13 18.47 0.21
CA ASP A 133 -36.62 19.55 -0.68
C ASP A 133 -36.00 19.57 -2.10
N GLY A 134 -35.29 18.51 -2.51
CA GLY A 134 -34.85 18.39 -3.90
C GLY A 134 -33.81 17.30 -4.11
N SER A 135 -33.86 16.62 -5.25
CA SER A 135 -32.81 15.68 -5.65
C SER A 135 -31.50 16.45 -5.87
N CYS A 136 -30.53 16.32 -4.95
CA CYS A 136 -29.20 16.89 -5.14
C CYS A 136 -28.58 16.39 -6.45
N GLU A 137 -27.89 17.28 -7.17
CA GLU A 137 -27.22 16.91 -8.41
C GLU A 137 -26.00 16.04 -8.09
N GLN A 138 -26.03 14.81 -8.56
CA GLN A 138 -24.93 13.85 -8.42
C GLN A 138 -23.71 14.32 -9.21
N ALA A 139 -22.51 14.07 -8.68
CA ALA A 139 -21.28 14.31 -9.42
C ALA A 139 -21.25 13.48 -10.71
N ARG A 140 -21.43 14.12 -11.88
CA ARG A 140 -21.43 13.47 -13.20
C ARG A 140 -20.27 13.92 -14.08
N GLY A 141 -19.88 13.05 -15.02
CA GLY A 141 -18.84 13.32 -16.01
C GLY A 141 -17.43 13.45 -15.41
N PHE A 142 -16.76 14.56 -15.73
CA PHE A 142 -15.35 14.77 -15.41
C PHE A 142 -15.05 14.74 -13.90
N LYS A 143 -15.95 15.28 -13.07
CA LYS A 143 -15.81 15.33 -11.60
C LYS A 143 -15.74 13.93 -10.97
N SER A 144 -16.61 13.02 -11.42
CA SER A 144 -16.62 11.63 -10.95
C SER A 144 -15.41 10.84 -11.48
N SER A 145 -14.99 11.09 -12.72
CA SER A 145 -13.82 10.40 -13.29
C SER A 145 -12.53 10.69 -12.52
N ILE A 146 -12.29 11.94 -12.12
CA ILE A 146 -11.12 12.34 -11.32
C ILE A 146 -11.11 11.62 -9.98
N PHE A 147 -12.28 11.56 -9.32
CA PHE A 147 -12.44 10.86 -8.06
C PHE A 147 -12.06 9.38 -8.13
N PHE A 148 -12.60 8.66 -9.11
CA PHE A 148 -12.31 7.25 -9.28
C PHE A 148 -10.86 7.01 -9.68
N VAL A 149 -10.28 7.85 -10.53
CA VAL A 149 -8.85 7.79 -10.86
C VAL A 149 -8.00 7.97 -9.60
N ALA A 150 -8.31 8.97 -8.78
CA ALA A 150 -7.58 9.22 -7.54
C ALA A 150 -7.71 8.04 -6.55
N LEU A 151 -8.93 7.49 -6.37
CA LEU A 151 -9.16 6.30 -5.55
C LEU A 151 -8.40 5.07 -6.05
N TYR A 152 -8.41 4.80 -7.36
CA TYR A 152 -7.70 3.65 -7.90
C TYR A 152 -6.18 3.82 -7.84
N LEU A 153 -5.65 5.05 -7.93
CA LEU A 153 -4.24 5.33 -7.70
C LEU A 153 -3.83 5.05 -6.26
N VAL A 154 -4.64 5.49 -5.28
CA VAL A 154 -4.42 5.14 -3.86
C VAL A 154 -4.50 3.62 -3.67
N ALA A 155 -5.50 2.95 -4.26
CA ALA A 155 -5.67 1.52 -4.13
C ALA A 155 -4.49 0.72 -4.71
N LEU A 156 -4.00 1.15 -5.87
CA LEU A 156 -2.83 0.56 -6.53
C LEU A 156 -1.55 0.77 -5.72
N GLY A 157 -1.33 1.98 -5.24
CA GLY A 157 -0.17 2.31 -4.42
C GLY A 157 -0.14 1.52 -3.11
N SER A 158 -1.21 1.64 -2.31
CA SER A 158 -1.33 0.99 -1.00
C SER A 158 -1.30 -0.54 -1.13
N GLY A 159 -2.03 -1.10 -2.12
CA GLY A 159 -2.02 -2.54 -2.40
C GLY A 159 -0.61 -3.05 -2.66
N CYS A 160 0.15 -2.38 -3.54
CA CYS A 160 1.50 -2.82 -3.83
C CYS A 160 2.53 -2.53 -2.73
N LEU A 161 2.29 -1.55 -1.84
CA LEU A 161 3.23 -1.16 -0.80
C LEU A 161 3.17 -2.07 0.43
N LYS A 162 1.97 -2.43 0.89
CA LYS A 162 1.75 -3.22 2.12
C LYS A 162 2.51 -4.56 2.19
N PRO A 163 2.39 -5.49 1.22
CA PRO A 163 3.07 -6.79 1.32
C PRO A 163 4.59 -6.61 1.27
N ASN A 164 5.06 -5.66 0.48
CA ASN A 164 6.49 -5.39 0.30
C ASN A 164 7.14 -4.77 1.52
N MET A 165 6.41 -3.98 2.30
CA MET A 165 6.89 -3.38 3.53
C MET A 165 7.21 -4.42 4.61
N ILE A 166 6.33 -5.40 4.78
CA ILE A 166 6.55 -6.50 5.74
C ILE A 166 7.71 -7.39 5.29
N ALA A 167 7.75 -7.76 4.00
CA ALA A 167 8.83 -8.55 3.43
C ALA A 167 10.19 -7.83 3.57
N HIS A 168 10.24 -6.56 3.15
CA HIS A 168 11.46 -5.76 3.19
C HIS A 168 12.00 -5.55 4.61
N GLY A 169 11.13 -5.31 5.59
CA GLY A 169 11.57 -5.18 6.97
C GLY A 169 12.03 -6.49 7.60
N GLY A 170 11.43 -7.63 7.22
CA GLY A 170 11.90 -8.96 7.60
C GLY A 170 13.29 -9.28 7.02
N ASP A 171 13.53 -8.89 5.78
CA ASP A 171 14.83 -9.07 5.10
C ASP A 171 16.00 -8.40 5.83
N GLN A 172 15.74 -7.38 6.64
CA GLN A 172 16.77 -6.70 7.43
C GLN A 172 17.41 -7.59 8.51
N PHE A 173 16.79 -8.72 8.86
CA PHE A 173 17.25 -9.60 9.93
C PHE A 173 17.72 -10.98 9.43
N SER A 174 17.94 -11.17 8.12
CA SER A 174 18.35 -12.47 7.57
C SER A 174 19.73 -12.93 8.07
N GLY A 175 19.78 -14.02 8.85
CA GLY A 175 20.98 -14.64 9.42
C GLY A 175 20.63 -15.61 10.55
N SER A 176 21.45 -16.64 10.78
CA SER A 176 21.13 -17.81 11.63
C SER A 176 20.98 -17.54 13.13
N ASP A 177 21.26 -16.32 13.62
CA ASP A 177 21.28 -15.99 15.06
C ASP A 177 20.34 -14.83 15.47
N ASN A 178 19.43 -14.39 14.60
CA ASN A 178 18.63 -13.16 14.83
C ASN A 178 17.15 -13.38 15.18
N ALA A 179 16.73 -14.58 15.57
CA ALA A 179 15.32 -14.90 15.82
C ALA A 179 14.64 -13.97 16.84
N LYS A 180 15.34 -13.59 17.92
CA LYS A 180 14.83 -12.67 18.94
C LYS A 180 14.63 -11.25 18.39
N SER A 181 15.57 -10.76 17.57
CA SER A 181 15.47 -9.43 16.95
C SER A 181 14.37 -9.39 15.89
N LEU A 182 14.20 -10.47 15.12
CA LEU A 182 13.12 -10.60 14.16
C LEU A 182 11.73 -10.62 14.83
N SER A 183 11.58 -11.38 15.93
CA SER A 183 10.35 -11.35 16.73
C SER A 183 10.06 -9.95 17.31
N THR A 184 11.09 -9.28 17.80
CA THR A 184 10.97 -7.89 18.28
C THR A 184 10.51 -6.96 17.16
N TYR A 185 11.07 -7.11 15.95
CA TYR A 185 10.64 -6.35 14.78
C TYR A 185 9.16 -6.56 14.45
N PHE A 186 8.69 -7.81 14.37
CA PHE A 186 7.27 -8.06 14.09
C PHE A 186 6.34 -7.53 15.18
N ASN A 187 6.73 -7.63 16.45
CA ASN A 187 6.00 -7.02 17.55
C ASN A 187 5.96 -5.48 17.42
N SER A 188 7.08 -4.85 17.08
CA SER A 188 7.15 -3.41 16.84
C SER A 188 6.38 -2.98 15.59
N ALA A 189 6.35 -3.80 14.53
CA ALA A 189 5.57 -3.57 13.32
C ALA A 189 4.07 -3.60 13.63
N TYR A 190 3.62 -4.59 14.39
CA TYR A 190 2.24 -4.67 14.83
C TYR A 190 1.84 -3.50 15.73
N PHE A 191 2.70 -3.13 16.68
CA PHE A 191 2.47 -1.95 17.52
C PHE A 191 2.39 -0.66 16.70
N SER A 192 3.30 -0.48 15.73
CA SER A 192 3.33 0.66 14.80
C SER A 192 2.07 0.73 13.94
N PHE A 193 1.57 -0.41 13.47
CA PHE A 193 0.30 -0.52 12.75
C PHE A 193 -0.87 -0.05 13.61
N CYS A 194 -1.02 -0.60 14.82
CA CYS A 194 -2.10 -0.22 15.74
C CYS A 194 -2.03 1.27 16.14
N LEU A 195 -0.83 1.81 16.34
CA LEU A 195 -0.65 3.22 16.68
C LEU A 195 -1.08 4.13 15.53
N GLY A 196 -0.68 3.83 14.30
CA GLY A 196 -1.08 4.61 13.13
C GLY A 196 -2.60 4.57 12.89
N GLU A 197 -3.21 3.40 13.05
CA GLU A 197 -4.67 3.23 12.96
C GLU A 197 -5.42 3.99 14.07
N LEU A 198 -4.93 3.93 15.32
CA LEU A 198 -5.51 4.68 16.44
C LEU A 198 -5.50 6.18 16.16
N VAL A 199 -4.38 6.73 15.70
CA VAL A 199 -4.25 8.16 15.36
C VAL A 199 -5.16 8.53 14.19
N ALA A 200 -5.28 7.67 13.18
CA ALA A 200 -6.17 7.90 12.06
C ALA A 200 -7.64 7.97 12.48
N LEU A 201 -8.11 6.97 13.24
CA LEU A 201 -9.50 6.86 13.66
C LEU A 201 -9.94 7.92 14.67
N THR A 202 -8.98 8.56 15.36
CA THR A 202 -9.26 9.58 16.37
C THR A 202 -8.94 10.97 15.84
N ALA A 203 -7.66 11.31 15.71
CA ALA A 203 -7.22 12.65 15.37
C ALA A 203 -7.57 13.02 13.92
N LEU A 204 -7.31 12.15 12.93
CA LEU A 204 -7.61 12.49 11.53
C LEU A 204 -9.11 12.54 11.27
N VAL A 205 -9.88 11.58 11.79
CA VAL A 205 -11.35 11.62 11.71
C VAL A 205 -11.92 12.88 12.37
N TRP A 206 -11.37 13.30 13.52
CA TRP A 206 -11.76 14.55 14.16
C TRP A 206 -11.45 15.78 13.28
N VAL A 207 -10.26 15.85 12.67
CA VAL A 207 -9.93 16.94 11.74
C VAL A 207 -10.85 16.94 10.52
N GLN A 208 -11.12 15.76 9.95
CA GLN A 208 -11.99 15.60 8.77
C GLN A 208 -13.42 16.07 9.06
N THR A 209 -13.93 15.79 10.25
CA THR A 209 -15.29 16.17 10.65
C THR A 209 -15.40 17.64 11.09
N HIS A 210 -14.34 18.24 11.63
CA HIS A 210 -14.38 19.61 12.17
C HIS A 210 -13.84 20.67 11.21
N SER A 211 -12.74 20.37 10.50
CA SER A 211 -12.05 21.30 9.59
C SER A 211 -12.37 21.05 8.11
N GLY A 212 -13.11 19.99 7.80
CA GLY A 212 -13.47 19.64 6.43
C GLY A 212 -12.61 18.54 5.83
N MET A 213 -13.15 17.93 4.78
CA MET A 213 -12.57 16.74 4.16
C MET A 213 -11.35 17.08 3.26
N ASP A 214 -11.27 18.31 2.77
CA ASP A 214 -10.12 18.82 2.01
C ASP A 214 -8.85 18.86 2.86
N VAL A 215 -8.95 19.39 4.08
CA VAL A 215 -7.85 19.41 5.05
C VAL A 215 -7.46 17.99 5.43
N GLY A 216 -8.44 17.11 5.68
CA GLY A 216 -8.19 15.72 6.02
C GLY A 216 -7.42 14.94 4.95
N PHE A 217 -7.81 15.05 3.68
CA PHE A 217 -7.05 14.43 2.59
C PHE A 217 -5.67 15.06 2.41
N GLY A 218 -5.53 16.36 2.64
CA GLY A 218 -4.23 17.04 2.65
C GLY A 218 -3.28 16.48 3.72
N ILE A 219 -3.79 16.23 4.92
CA ILE A 219 -2.99 15.63 6.00
C ILE A 219 -2.64 14.17 5.67
N SER A 220 -3.56 13.38 5.10
CA SER A 220 -3.23 12.03 4.62
C SER A 220 -2.12 12.05 3.56
N ALA A 221 -2.15 13.00 2.62
CA ALA A 221 -1.07 13.19 1.65
C ALA A 221 0.26 13.55 2.32
N ALA A 222 0.24 14.45 3.30
CA ALA A 222 1.43 14.84 4.07
C ALA A 222 1.99 13.68 4.90
N ALA A 223 1.13 12.87 5.52
CA ALA A 223 1.53 11.67 6.26
C ALA A 223 2.21 10.67 5.32
N MET A 224 1.62 10.37 4.16
CA MET A 224 2.23 9.48 3.18
C MET A 224 3.58 10.02 2.67
N ALA A 225 3.69 11.33 2.41
CA ALA A 225 4.95 11.96 2.04
C ALA A 225 6.02 11.81 3.15
N ALA A 226 5.65 11.99 4.42
CA ALA A 226 6.55 11.77 5.56
C ALA A 226 7.00 10.29 5.65
N GLY A 227 6.09 9.35 5.37
CA GLY A 227 6.41 7.94 5.24
C GLY A 227 7.45 7.68 4.14
N LEU A 228 7.26 8.24 2.94
CA LEU A 228 8.22 8.11 1.84
C LEU A 228 9.59 8.72 2.18
N ILE A 229 9.62 9.87 2.85
CA ILE A 229 10.86 10.47 3.34
C ILE A 229 11.56 9.52 4.31
N SER A 230 10.81 8.88 5.21
CA SER A 230 11.34 7.87 6.13
C SER A 230 11.98 6.70 5.36
N LEU A 231 11.27 6.16 4.36
CA LEU A 231 11.79 5.09 3.49
C LEU A 231 13.08 5.50 2.77
N VAL A 232 13.11 6.67 2.14
CA VAL A 232 14.28 7.14 1.38
C VAL A 232 15.46 7.43 2.31
N SER A 233 15.21 7.97 3.50
CA SER A 233 16.27 8.26 4.49
C SER A 233 16.96 6.99 5.00
N GLY A 234 16.26 5.86 5.02
CA GLY A 234 16.79 4.55 5.38
C GLY A 234 17.58 3.86 4.26
N ALA A 235 17.54 4.37 3.02
CA ALA A 235 18.09 3.68 1.83
C ALA A 235 19.55 3.25 2.00
N ALA A 236 20.39 4.08 2.64
CA ALA A 236 21.80 3.79 2.87
C ALA A 236 22.07 2.67 3.90
N PHE A 237 21.07 2.29 4.70
CA PHE A 237 21.18 1.28 5.75
C PHE A 237 20.48 -0.04 5.37
N TYR A 238 19.66 -0.05 4.33
CA TYR A 238 18.90 -1.22 3.94
C TYR A 238 19.76 -2.33 3.36
N ARG A 239 19.39 -3.56 3.71
CA ARG A 239 19.83 -4.79 3.08
C ARG A 239 18.74 -5.23 2.11
N ASN A 240 19.01 -5.12 0.80
CA ASN A 240 18.06 -5.55 -0.22
C ASN A 240 18.41 -6.95 -0.73
N LYS A 241 17.41 -7.80 -0.88
CA LYS A 241 17.58 -9.03 -1.64
C LYS A 241 17.36 -8.72 -3.14
N PRO A 242 18.23 -9.22 -4.03
CA PRO A 242 17.96 -9.14 -5.47
C PRO A 242 16.68 -9.94 -5.80
N PRO A 243 15.92 -9.57 -6.84
CA PRO A 243 14.72 -10.30 -7.24
C PRO A 243 15.07 -11.74 -7.57
N GLN A 244 14.48 -12.70 -6.85
CA GLN A 244 14.75 -14.14 -7.01
C GLN A 244 13.80 -14.82 -8.02
N GLY A 245 12.94 -14.03 -8.69
CA GLY A 245 11.90 -14.53 -9.59
C GLY A 245 10.66 -14.98 -8.80
N SER A 246 9.46 -14.70 -9.31
CA SER A 246 8.23 -15.03 -8.57
C SER A 246 7.85 -16.50 -8.62
N ILE A 247 7.38 -17.02 -7.49
CA ILE A 247 6.73 -18.34 -7.30
C ILE A 247 5.50 -18.51 -8.23
N PHE A 248 4.86 -17.42 -8.64
CA PHE A 248 3.74 -17.48 -9.59
C PHE A 248 4.19 -17.84 -11.01
N THR A 249 5.45 -17.59 -11.40
CA THR A 249 5.95 -17.91 -12.76
C THR A 249 6.01 -19.43 -13.00
N PRO A 250 6.56 -20.25 -12.07
CA PRO A 250 6.43 -21.71 -12.13
C PRO A 250 4.99 -22.20 -12.10
N ILE A 251 4.11 -21.59 -11.29
CA ILE A 251 2.70 -22.02 -11.17
C ILE A 251 1.95 -21.71 -12.47
N ALA A 252 2.08 -20.50 -13.03
CA ALA A 252 1.47 -20.10 -14.29
C ALA A 252 2.01 -20.90 -15.48
N ARG A 253 3.29 -21.29 -15.49
CA ARG A 253 3.85 -22.21 -16.49
C ARG A 253 3.30 -23.64 -16.37
N LYS A 254 3.00 -24.09 -15.15
CA LYS A 254 2.43 -25.42 -14.91
C LYS A 254 0.90 -25.46 -15.06
N PHE A 255 0.21 -24.33 -14.91
CA PHE A 255 -1.25 -24.23 -15.03
C PHE A 255 -1.80 -24.76 -16.37
N PRO A 256 -1.23 -24.44 -17.56
CA PRO A 256 -1.68 -25.05 -18.81
C PRO A 256 -1.38 -26.56 -18.86
N ARG A 257 -0.31 -27.05 -18.22
CA ARG A 257 -0.03 -28.50 -18.10
C ARG A 257 -1.05 -29.22 -17.23
N TYR A 258 -1.42 -28.67 -16.07
CA TYR A 258 -2.47 -29.22 -15.22
C TYR A 258 -3.84 -29.17 -15.91
N CYS A 259 -4.14 -28.08 -16.62
CA CYS A 259 -5.38 -27.96 -17.40
C CYS A 259 -5.42 -28.98 -18.57
N SER A 260 -4.28 -29.27 -19.21
CA SER A 260 -4.16 -30.31 -20.24
C SER A 260 -4.35 -31.72 -19.68
N ILE A 261 -3.83 -31.99 -18.47
CA ILE A 261 -4.01 -33.27 -17.77
C ILE A 261 -5.48 -33.47 -17.38
N CYS A 262 -6.17 -32.43 -16.90
CA CYS A 262 -7.62 -32.49 -16.62
C CYS A 262 -8.47 -32.67 -17.90
N LYS A 263 -8.03 -32.13 -19.04
CA LYS A 263 -8.73 -32.31 -20.32
C LYS A 263 -8.62 -33.74 -20.86
N ASN A 264 -7.47 -34.40 -20.66
CA ASN A 264 -7.27 -35.80 -21.05
C ASN A 264 -8.00 -36.78 -20.12
N PHE A 265 -8.11 -36.48 -18.82
CA PHE A 265 -8.87 -37.32 -17.88
C PHE A 265 -10.39 -37.31 -18.11
N GLY A 266 -10.91 -36.32 -18.84
CA GLY A 266 -12.33 -36.23 -19.21
C GLY A 266 -12.70 -36.91 -20.54
N GLN A 267 -11.75 -37.54 -21.24
CA GLN A 267 -12.01 -38.30 -22.48
C GLN A 267 -11.86 -39.82 -22.32
N ASP A 268 -11.47 -40.31 -21.13
CA ASP A 268 -11.33 -41.74 -20.79
C ASP A 268 -12.54 -42.28 -19.98
N GLN A 269 -13.70 -41.60 -20.02
CA GLN A 269 -15.01 -42.11 -19.58
C GLN A 269 -16.01 -42.05 -20.74
#